data_AF-A0A1X2EFM7-F1
#
_entry.id   AF-A0A1X2EFM7-F1
#
_cell.length_a   1.000
_cell.length_b   1.000
_cell.length_c   1.000
_cell.angle_alpha   90.00
_cell.angle_beta   90.00
_cell.angle_gamma   90.00
#
_symmetry.space_group_name_H-M   'P 1'
#
loop_
_entity.id
_entity.type
_entity.pdbx_description
1 polymer ?
#
loop_
_entity_poly.entity_id
_entity_poly.type
_entity_poly.pdbx_seq_one_letter_code
_entity_poly.pdbx_strand_id
1 'polypeptide(L)' 'MLDTEVALLRTHLAETRETVLADYPEKTPIAAVGNWQLLAAIEALITGDRRVAMYHYAWFRACCPEAKS' A
#
# COMPACT_ATOMS: atom_id res chain seq x y z
N MET A 1 10.18 20.14 -1.97
CA MET A 1 8.93 19.83 -1.25
C MET A 1 8.38 18.49 -1.74
N LEU A 2 8.09 18.36 -3.04
CA LEU A 2 7.64 17.09 -3.63
C LEU A 2 8.64 15.94 -3.44
N ASP A 3 9.94 16.17 -3.68
CA ASP A 3 10.95 15.10 -3.58
C ASP A 3 11.07 14.51 -2.16
N THR A 4 10.83 15.33 -1.13
CA THR A 4 10.84 14.89 0.27
C THR A 4 9.63 14.02 0.58
N GLU A 5 8.45 14.38 0.06
CA GLU A 5 7.21 13.61 0.24
C GLU A 5 7.31 12.26 -0.50
N VAL A 6 7.88 12.24 -1.71
CA VAL A 6 8.13 11.00 -2.46
C VAL A 6 9.15 10.11 -1.75
N ALA A 7 10.22 10.68 -1.20
CA ALA A 7 11.20 9.93 -0.42
C ALA A 7 10.56 9.31 0.83
N LEU A 8 9.76 10.09 1.57
CA LEU A 8 9.04 9.61 2.75
C LEU A 8 8.07 8.47 2.40
N LEU A 9 7.31 8.62 1.31
CA LEU A 9 6.42 7.57 0.81
C LEU A 9 7.18 6.27 0.55
N ARG A 10 8.32 6.35 -0.15
CA ARG A 10 9.14 5.18 -0.50
C ARG A 10 9.72 4.50 0.72
N THR A 11 10.13 5.27 1.74
CA THR A 11 10.56 4.73 3.04
C THR A 11 9.44 3.94 3.70
N HIS A 12 8.25 4.53 3.85
CA HIS A 12 7.11 3.83 4.45
C HIS A 12 6.64 2.63 3.63
N LEU A 13 6.73 2.69 2.31
CA LEU A 13 6.43 1.56 1.43
C LEU A 13 7.37 0.38 1.71
N ALA A 14 8.67 0.64 1.85
CA ALA A 14 9.66 -0.38 2.17
C ALA A 14 9.45 -0.95 3.58
N GLU A 15 9.30 -0.10 4.60
CA GLU A 15 9.10 -0.51 6.00
C GLU A 15 7.83 -1.36 6.18
N THR A 16 6.73 -0.95 5.53
CA THR A 16 5.47 -1.69 5.58
C THR A 16 5.63 -3.06 4.92
N ARG A 17 6.32 -3.14 3.78
CA ARG A 17 6.62 -4.41 3.10
C ARG A 17 7.41 -5.35 3.99
N GLU A 18 8.52 -4.88 4.58
CA GLU A 18 9.36 -5.71 5.44
C GLU A 18 8.58 -6.23 6.65
N THR A 19 7.74 -5.39 7.26
CA THR A 19 6.86 -5.79 8.37
C THR A 19 5.87 -6.87 7.96
N VAL A 20 5.18 -6.69 6.83
CA VAL A 20 4.22 -7.65 6.29
C VAL A 20 4.87 -9.01 6.01
N LEU A 21 6.08 -9.00 5.42
CA LEU A 21 6.83 -10.21 5.10
C LEU A 21 7.38 -10.92 6.33
N ALA A 22 7.82 -10.18 7.35
CA ALA A 22 8.31 -10.75 8.61
C ALA A 22 7.22 -11.51 9.37
N ASP A 23 5.97 -11.05 9.28
CA ASP A 23 4.81 -11.68 9.92
C ASP A 23 4.16 -12.77 9.05
N TYR A 24 4.63 -12.97 7.81
CA TYR A 24 4.06 -13.94 6.89
C TYR A 24 4.56 -15.38 7.15
N PRO A 25 3.68 -16.40 7.07
CA PRO A 25 2.24 -16.32 6.77
C PRO A 25 1.34 -16.21 8.02
N GLU A 26 1.83 -16.53 9.21
CA GLU A 26 0.96 -16.82 10.36
C GLU A 26 0.36 -15.58 11.06
N LYS A 27 1.00 -14.42 10.94
CA LYS A 27 0.67 -13.22 11.74
C LYS A 27 0.34 -11.99 10.91
N THR A 28 0.43 -12.07 9.58
CA THR A 28 0.26 -10.90 8.71
C THR A 28 -1.12 -10.25 8.90
N PRO A 29 -1.21 -9.02 9.42
CA PRO A 29 -2.49 -8.34 9.56
C PRO A 29 -3.02 -7.92 8.18
N ILE A 30 -4.28 -8.24 7.88
CA ILE A 30 -4.93 -7.84 6.61
C ILE A 30 -4.88 -6.32 6.43
N ALA A 31 -5.00 -5.55 7.52
CA ALA A 31 -4.87 -4.09 7.49
C ALA A 31 -3.46 -3.63 7.08
N ALA A 32 -2.40 -4.34 7.48
CA ALA A 32 -1.03 -4.01 7.08
C ALA A 32 -0.82 -4.28 5.58
N VAL A 33 -1.38 -5.38 5.05
CA VAL A 33 -1.41 -5.67 3.61
C VAL A 33 -2.18 -4.58 2.86
N GLY A 34 -3.35 -4.17 3.37
CA GLY A 34 -4.12 -3.07 2.81
C GLY A 34 -3.34 -1.76 2.73
N ASN A 35 -2.71 -1.34 3.83
CA ASN A 35 -1.87 -0.14 3.86
C ASN A 35 -0.72 -0.22 2.85
N TRP A 36 -0.10 -1.39 2.70
CA TRP A 36 0.93 -1.61 1.69
C TRP A 36 0.40 -1.40 0.27
N GLN A 37 -0.80 -1.91 -0.05
CA GLN A 37 -1.44 -1.68 -1.35
C GLN A 37 -1.76 -0.19 -1.58
N LEU A 38 -2.23 0.54 -0.57
CA LEU A 38 -2.51 1.97 -0.72
C LEU A 38 -1.24 2.77 -1.02
N LEU A 39 -0.14 2.50 -0.31
CA LEU A 39 1.14 3.15 -0.56
C LEU A 39 1.66 2.85 -1.98
N ALA A 40 1.53 1.61 -2.45
CA ALA A 40 1.89 1.22 -3.81
C ALA A 40 1.04 1.93 -4.87
N ALA A 41 -0.25 2.17 -4.60
CA ALA A 41 -1.12 2.93 -5.49
C ALA A 41 -0.67 4.40 -5.62
N ILE A 42 -0.24 5.02 -4.50
CA ILE A 42 0.26 6.41 -4.50
C ILE A 42 1.58 6.51 -5.28
N GLU A 43 2.51 5.57 -5.11
CA GLU A 43 3.77 5.53 -5.88
C GLU A 43 3.50 5.38 -7.40
N ALA A 44 2.52 4.57 -7.77
CA ALA A 44 2.10 4.41 -9.16
C ALA A 44 1.47 5.70 -9.74
N LEU A 45 0.74 6.48 -8.93
CA LEU A 45 0.24 7.80 -9.34
C LEU A 45 1.37 8.80 -9.54
N ILE A 46 2.38 8.82 -8.67
CA ILE A 46 3.56 9.70 -8.78
C ILE A 46 4.34 9.40 -10.07
N THR A 47 4.45 8.13 -10.44
CA THR A 47 5.15 7.68 -11.65
C THR A 47 4.28 7.76 -12.92
N GLY A 48 3.00 8.11 -12.80
CA GLY A 48 2.06 8.25 -13.91
C GLY A 48 1.44 6.93 -14.41
N ASP A 49 1.70 5.80 -13.75
CA ASP A 49 1.09 4.51 -14.12
C ASP A 49 -0.29 4.34 -13.47
N ARG A 50 -1.30 4.94 -14.11
CA ARG A 50 -2.68 4.89 -13.65
C ARG A 50 -3.24 3.46 -13.55
N ARG A 51 -2.79 2.53 -14.40
CA ARG A 51 -3.28 1.15 -14.39
C ARG A 51 -2.79 0.43 -13.14
N VAL A 52 -1.50 0.56 -12.83
CA VAL A 52 -0.91 -0.01 -11.60
C VAL A 52 -1.52 0.64 -10.36
N ALA A 53 -1.78 1.95 -10.39
CA ALA A 53 -2.47 2.63 -9.31
C ALA A 53 -3.88 2.05 -9.04
N MET A 54 -4.67 1.87 -10.10
CA MET A 54 -6.03 1.31 -9.98
C MET A 54 -6.01 -0.15 -9.50
N TYR A 55 -5.04 -0.94 -9.95
CA TYR A 55 -4.86 -2.33 -9.49
C TYR A 55 -4.62 -2.40 -7.97
N HIS A 56 -3.64 -1.63 -7.47
CA HIS A 56 -3.33 -1.63 -6.05
C HIS A 56 -4.48 -1.04 -5.20
N TYR A 57 -5.17 -0.01 -5.71
CA TYR A 57 -6.34 0.53 -5.03
C TYR A 57 -7.49 -0.48 -4.92
N ALA A 58 -7.74 -1.28 -5.97
CA ALA A 58 -8.75 -2.34 -5.92
C ALA A 58 -8.41 -3.40 -4.85
N TRP A 59 -7.14 -3.75 -4.69
CA TRP A 59 -6.71 -4.67 -3.64
C TRP A 59 -6.79 -4.07 -2.24
N PHE A 60 -6.46 -2.79 -2.07
CA PHE A 60 -6.71 -2.08 -0.81
C PHE A 60 -8.18 -2.17 -0.40
N ARG A 61 -9.10 -1.90 -1.34
CA ARG A 61 -10.56 -2.02 -1.13
C ARG A 61 -10.98 -3.42 -0.73
N ALA A 62 -10.34 -4.46 -1.26
CA ALA A 62 -10.60 -5.84 -0.88
C ALA A 62 -10.11 -6.18 0.55
N CYS A 63 -9.00 -5.56 0.99
CA CYS A 63 -8.47 -5.70 2.36
C CYS A 63 -9.29 -4.90 3.40
N CYS A 64 -9.97 -3.84 2.96
CA CYS A 64 -10.82 -2.99 3.80
C CYS A 64 -12.28 -3.07 3.34
N PRO A 65 -12.97 -4.21 3.54
CA PRO A 65 -14.39 -4.31 3.20
C PRO A 65 -15.15 -3.26 4.00
N GLU A 66 -15.91 -2.40 3.29
CA GLU A 66 -16.82 -1.46 3.92
C GLU A 66 -17.73 -2.25 4.87
N ALA A 67 -17.83 -1.78 6.12
CA ALA A 67 -18.84 -2.30 7.03
C ALA A 67 -20.19 -2.16 6.33
N LYS A 68 -20.84 -3.29 6.01
CA LYS A 68 -22.18 -3.27 5.42
C LYS A 68 -23.07 -2.48 6.38
N SER A 69 -23.60 -1.36 5.89
CA SER A 69 -24.69 -0.62 6.51
C SER A 69 -25.91 -1.50 6.74
#